data_AF-A0A8H7R2M3-F1
#
_entry.id   AF-A0A8H7R2M3-F1
#
_cell.length_a   1.000
_cell.length_b   1.000
_cell.length_c   1.000
_cell.angle_alpha   90.00
_cell.angle_beta   90.00
_cell.angle_gamma   90.00
#
_symmetry.space_group_name_H-M   'P 1'
#
loop_
_entity.id
_entity.type
_entity.pdbx_description
1 polymer ?
#
loop_
_entity_poly.entity_id
_entity_poly.type
_entity_poly.pdbx_seq_one_letter_code
_entity_poly.pdbx_strand_id
1 'polypeptide(L)'
;MATYRNFSLKFLNKLNNAKLVEGDIKPQLVFNAEKGKSFWRPAQVSKRTQNDLRKACLQCGIEPTSIGLATPAAPKPLKYKPNKLEKHERMRAERQANIQRNLEKMPQTIQAWKEDKLKELAKQKTSMPF
;
A
#
# COMPACT_ATOMS: atom_id res chain seq x y z
N MET A 1 15.61 -13.48 20.94
CA MET A 1 16.51 -12.53 21.63
C MET A 1 17.38 -11.87 20.58
N ALA A 2 17.44 -10.54 20.52
CA ALA A 2 18.26 -9.85 19.53
C ALA A 2 19.74 -10.10 19.82
N THR A 3 20.46 -10.74 18.91
CA THR A 3 21.91 -10.85 18.98
C THR A 3 22.49 -9.44 18.91
N TYR A 4 23.22 -9.04 19.95
CA TYR A 4 23.93 -7.77 19.94
C TYR A 4 24.90 -7.77 18.76
N ARG A 5 24.87 -6.70 17.97
CA ARG A 5 25.79 -6.55 16.85
C ARG A 5 27.18 -6.27 17.41
N ASN A 6 28.17 -7.06 17.04
CA ASN A 6 29.55 -6.81 17.44
C ASN A 6 30.07 -5.55 16.74
N PHE A 7 30.33 -4.50 17.50
CA PHE A 7 31.00 -3.28 17.03
C PHE A 7 32.49 -3.35 17.35
N SER A 8 33.32 -2.76 16.48
CA SER A 8 34.76 -2.68 16.74
C SER A 8 35.05 -1.67 17.84
N LEU A 9 36.12 -1.88 18.60
CA LEU A 9 36.57 -0.92 19.63
C LEU A 9 36.80 0.47 19.06
N LYS A 10 37.35 0.57 17.84
CA LYS A 10 37.51 1.85 17.12
C LYS A 10 36.18 2.56 16.88
N PHE A 11 35.11 1.83 16.64
CA PHE A 11 33.78 2.40 16.45
C PHE A 11 33.18 2.88 17.78
N LEU A 12 33.33 2.09 18.85
CA LEU A 12 32.84 2.47 20.18
C LEU A 12 33.57 3.70 20.72
N ASN A 13 34.89 3.79 20.55
CA ASN A 13 35.67 4.96 20.96
C ASN A 13 35.25 6.25 20.23
N LYS A 14 34.72 6.15 19.01
CA LYS A 14 34.20 7.31 18.27
C LYS A 14 32.91 7.86 18.88
N LEU A 15 32.12 7.06 19.60
CA LEU A 15 30.87 7.52 20.23
C LEU A 15 31.11 8.62 21.26
N ASN A 16 32.19 8.50 22.05
CA ASN A 16 32.52 9.47 23.09
C ASN A 16 32.86 10.87 22.52
N ASN A 17 33.32 10.92 21.27
CA ASN A 17 33.70 12.16 20.60
C ASN A 17 32.64 12.62 19.58
N ALA A 18 31.64 11.80 19.28
CA ALA A 18 30.65 12.11 18.28
C ALA A 18 29.65 13.14 18.82
N LYS A 19 29.63 14.33 18.20
CA LYS A 19 28.58 15.33 18.40
C LYS A 19 27.96 15.60 17.04
N LEU A 20 26.82 14.96 16.77
CA LEU A 20 26.11 15.12 15.50
C LEU A 20 25.32 16.43 15.52
N VAL A 21 25.38 17.16 14.41
CA VAL A 21 24.62 18.40 14.19
C VAL A 21 23.31 18.06 13.49
N GLU A 22 22.33 18.96 13.52
CA GLU A 22 21.02 18.71 12.88
C GLU A 22 21.12 18.32 11.40
N GLY A 23 22.04 18.91 10.64
CA GLY A 23 22.27 18.59 9.22
C GLY A 23 22.85 17.19 8.98
N ASP A 24 23.41 16.55 10.01
CA ASP A 24 23.87 15.17 9.92
C ASP A 24 22.72 14.17 10.00
N ILE A 25 21.63 14.56 10.65
CA ILE A 25 20.54 13.66 11.04
C ILE A 25 19.30 13.90 10.19
N LYS A 26 18.95 15.17 9.97
CA LYS A 26 17.75 15.61 9.27
C LYS A 26 18.13 16.23 7.92
N PRO A 27 17.33 16.01 6.87
CA PRO A 27 17.49 16.76 5.64
C PRO A 27 17.20 18.24 5.89
N GLN A 28 17.95 19.12 5.22
CA GLN A 28 17.83 20.57 5.35
C GLN A 28 17.41 21.19 4.01
N LEU A 29 16.49 22.14 4.04
CA LEU A 29 16.13 22.92 2.87
C LEU A 29 17.21 23.98 2.64
N VAL A 30 17.85 23.96 1.47
CA VAL A 30 18.86 24.95 1.07
C VAL A 30 18.28 25.80 -0.04
N PHE A 31 18.24 27.11 0.18
CA PHE A 31 17.84 28.07 -0.84
C PHE A 31 19.08 28.62 -1.56
N ASN A 32 19.12 28.48 -2.88
CA ASN A 32 20.14 29.09 -3.71
C ASN A 32 19.59 30.40 -4.29
N ALA A 33 20.06 31.53 -3.73
CA ALA A 33 19.64 32.88 -4.14
C ALA A 33 20.01 33.21 -5.59
N GLU A 34 21.16 32.73 -6.08
CA GLU A 34 21.64 33.00 -7.44
C GLU A 34 20.76 32.34 -8.50
N LYS A 35 20.25 31.14 -8.20
CA LYS A 35 19.42 30.35 -9.14
C LYS A 35 17.92 30.49 -8.88
N GLY A 36 17.52 31.21 -7.84
CA GLY A 36 16.12 31.32 -7.41
C GLY A 36 15.46 29.98 -7.11
N LYS A 37 16.22 28.94 -6.73
CA LYS A 37 15.74 27.57 -6.55
C LYS A 37 16.08 27.07 -5.15
N SER A 38 15.17 26.30 -4.57
CA SER A 38 15.41 25.54 -3.33
C SER A 38 15.52 24.05 -3.62
N PHE A 39 16.33 23.36 -2.82
CA PHE A 39 16.40 21.91 -2.84
C PHE A 39 16.62 21.35 -1.44
N TRP A 40 16.21 20.10 -1.24
CA TRP A 40 16.47 19.37 0.01
C TRP A 40 17.84 18.74 -0.05
N ARG A 41 18.76 19.20 0.81
CA ARG A 41 20.03 18.53 1.07
C ARG A 41 19.76 17.30 1.94
N PRO A 42 20.21 16.10 1.56
CA PRO A 42 20.06 14.92 2.39
C PRO A 42 20.90 15.03 3.67
N ALA A 43 20.51 14.28 4.69
CA ALA A 43 21.29 14.13 5.91
C ALA A 43 22.69 13.57 5.58
N GLN A 44 23.74 14.10 6.20
CA GLN A 44 25.12 13.63 5.96
C GLN A 44 25.32 12.18 6.41
N VAL A 45 24.67 11.78 7.50
CA VAL A 45 24.78 10.43 8.06
C VAL A 45 23.58 9.60 7.62
N SER A 46 23.86 8.50 6.92
CA SER A 46 22.81 7.59 6.45
C SER A 46 21.94 7.02 7.59
N LYS A 47 20.69 6.65 7.28
CA LYS A 47 19.80 6.00 8.27
C LYS A 47 20.39 4.71 8.84
N ARG A 48 21.18 3.97 8.06
CA ARG A 48 21.87 2.75 8.50
C ARG A 48 22.91 3.06 9.56
N THR A 49 23.79 4.03 9.28
CA THR A 49 24.83 4.46 10.23
C THR A 49 24.23 5.08 11.47
N GLN A 50 23.15 5.86 11.36
CA GLN A 50 22.40 6.35 12.54
C GLN A 50 21.87 5.20 13.41
N ASN A 51 21.34 4.13 12.80
CA ASN A 51 20.88 2.95 13.55
C ASN A 51 22.02 2.16 14.20
N ASP A 52 23.17 2.07 13.52
CA ASP A 52 24.35 1.42 14.07
C ASP A 52 24.90 2.20 15.27
N LEU A 53 24.92 3.53 15.20
CA LEU A 53 25.23 4.38 16.34
C LEU A 53 24.22 4.19 17.49
N ARG A 54 22.90 4.19 17.22
CA ARG A 54 21.89 3.91 18.26
C ARG A 54 22.11 2.57 18.95
N LYS A 55 22.39 1.51 18.20
CA LYS A 55 22.66 0.18 18.75
C LYS A 55 23.92 0.18 19.63
N ALA A 56 24.95 0.90 19.21
CA ALA A 56 26.18 0.99 19.97
C ALA A 56 26.03 1.86 21.24
N CYS A 57 25.26 2.96 21.17
CA CYS A 57 24.83 3.73 22.35
C CYS A 57 24.14 2.83 23.39
N LEU A 58 23.17 2.02 22.95
CA LEU A 58 22.47 1.07 23.81
C LEU A 58 23.42 0.02 24.43
N GLN A 59 24.42 -0.46 23.68
CA GLN A 59 25.41 -1.41 24.18
C GLN A 59 26.35 -0.81 25.23
N CYS A 60 26.71 0.47 25.08
CA CYS A 60 27.58 1.19 26.01
C CYS A 60 26.84 1.87 27.17
N GLY A 61 25.51 1.75 27.24
CA GLY A 61 24.69 2.45 28.25
C GLY A 61 24.69 3.98 28.09
N ILE A 62 24.96 4.49 26.88
CA ILE A 62 24.96 5.91 26.56
C ILE A 62 23.60 6.28 25.98
N GLU A 63 23.00 7.35 26.46
CA GLU A 63 21.74 7.86 25.89
C GLU A 63 21.96 8.39 24.46
N PRO A 64 21.25 7.88 23.42
CA PRO A 64 21.47 8.31 22.03
C PRO A 64 21.30 9.82 21.80
N THR A 65 20.46 10.48 22.59
CA THR A 65 20.21 11.92 22.55
C THR A 65 21.44 12.74 22.92
N SER A 66 22.34 12.21 23.76
CA SER A 66 23.59 12.88 24.17
C SER A 66 24.55 13.11 22.99
N ILE A 67 24.50 12.24 21.98
CA ILE A 67 25.32 12.31 20.75
C ILE A 67 24.58 13.12 19.66
N GLY A 68 23.36 13.59 19.95
CA GLY A 68 22.52 14.36 19.04
C GLY A 68 21.50 13.52 18.27
N LEU A 69 21.49 12.19 18.39
CA LEU A 69 20.53 11.34 17.66
C LEU A 69 19.10 11.57 18.12
N ALA A 70 18.17 11.64 17.15
CA ALA A 70 16.75 11.73 17.46
C ALA A 70 16.24 10.49 18.21
N THR A 71 15.35 10.73 19.16
CA THR A 71 14.64 9.68 19.91
C THR A 71 13.88 8.76 18.95
N PRO A 72 13.84 7.44 19.22
CA PRO A 72 13.07 6.51 18.40
C PRO A 72 11.59 6.92 18.38
N ALA A 73 10.99 6.90 17.20
CA ALA A 73 9.56 7.16 17.06
C ALA A 73 8.76 6.04 17.73
N ALA A 74 7.67 6.40 18.41
CA ALA A 74 6.76 5.42 18.99
C ALA A 74 6.21 4.47 17.90
N PRO A 75 6.03 3.17 18.20
CA PRO A 75 5.46 2.23 17.25
C PRO A 75 4.06 2.70 16.85
N LYS A 76 3.82 2.79 15.54
CA LYS A 76 2.49 3.11 15.03
C LYS A 76 1.54 1.96 15.36
N PRO A 77 0.27 2.24 15.71
CA PRO A 77 -0.70 1.18 15.92
C PRO A 77 -0.88 0.36 14.64
N LEU A 78 -1.13 -0.94 14.80
CA LEU A 78 -1.49 -1.82 13.69
C LEU A 78 -2.76 -1.29 13.04
N LYS A 79 -2.63 -0.75 11.83
CA LYS A 79 -3.78 -0.36 11.02
C LYS A 79 -4.42 -1.63 10.48
N TYR A 80 -5.57 -2.02 11.03
CA TYR A 80 -6.39 -3.06 10.42
C TYR A 80 -7.03 -2.47 9.14
N LYS A 81 -6.42 -2.77 7.99
CA LYS A 81 -7.02 -2.42 6.70
C LYS A 81 -8.03 -3.51 6.35
N PRO A 82 -9.31 -3.18 6.09
CA PRO A 82 -10.26 -4.19 5.65
C PRO A 82 -9.79 -4.83 4.34
N ASN A 83 -10.03 -6.13 4.19
CA ASN A 83 -9.65 -6.84 2.97
C ASN A 83 -10.43 -6.27 1.77
N LYS A 84 -9.74 -6.04 0.65
CA LYS A 84 -10.33 -5.58 -0.61
C LYS A 84 -11.27 -6.62 -1.24
N LEU A 85 -11.26 -7.85 -0.72
CA LEU A 85 -11.95 -9.03 -1.23
C LEU A 85 -11.47 -9.42 -2.65
N GLU A 86 -11.82 -10.61 -3.10
CA GLU A 86 -11.53 -11.02 -4.47
C GLU A 86 -12.53 -10.42 -5.47
N LYS A 87 -12.18 -10.42 -6.76
CA LYS A 87 -13.07 -9.90 -7.82
C LYS A 87 -14.43 -10.59 -7.78
N HIS A 88 -14.46 -11.90 -7.60
CA HIS A 88 -15.70 -12.68 -7.63
C HIS A 88 -16.63 -12.38 -6.44
N GLU A 89 -16.06 -12.00 -5.29
CA GLU A 89 -16.80 -11.59 -4.09
C GLU A 89 -17.38 -10.18 -4.28
N ARG A 90 -16.56 -9.25 -4.79
CA ARG A 90 -17.02 -7.88 -5.11
C ARG A 90 -18.16 -7.86 -6.12
N MET A 91 -18.10 -8.71 -7.14
CA MET A 91 -19.10 -8.78 -8.21
C MET A 91 -20.29 -9.70 -7.88
N ARG A 92 -20.35 -10.32 -6.69
CA ARG A 92 -21.39 -11.30 -6.36
C ARG A 92 -22.78 -10.67 -6.36
N ALA A 93 -22.92 -9.50 -5.72
CA ALA A 93 -24.20 -8.80 -5.62
C ALA A 93 -24.77 -8.42 -7.00
N GLU A 94 -23.94 -7.89 -7.89
CA GLU A 94 -24.35 -7.53 -9.24
C GLU A 94 -24.77 -8.77 -10.06
N ARG A 95 -24.00 -9.87 -9.97
CA ARG A 95 -24.36 -11.12 -10.62
C ARG A 95 -25.69 -11.68 -10.13
N GLN A 96 -25.93 -11.65 -8.81
CA GLN A 96 -27.21 -12.08 -8.23
C GLN A 96 -28.38 -11.21 -8.72
N ALA A 97 -28.22 -9.89 -8.77
CA ALA A 97 -29.24 -8.98 -9.28
C ALA A 97 -29.56 -9.23 -10.77
N ASN A 98 -28.54 -9.50 -11.58
CA ASN A 98 -28.75 -9.80 -13.01
C ASN A 98 -29.45 -11.15 -13.22
N ILE A 99 -29.10 -12.17 -12.44
CA ILE A 99 -29.80 -13.46 -12.47
C ILE A 99 -31.27 -13.27 -12.10
N GLN A 100 -31.56 -12.54 -11.02
CA GLN A 100 -32.92 -12.29 -10.57
C GLN A 100 -33.77 -11.59 -11.64
N ARG A 101 -33.24 -10.51 -12.26
CA ARG A 101 -33.93 -9.81 -13.36
C ARG A 101 -34.19 -10.71 -14.56
N ASN A 102 -33.26 -11.63 -14.87
CA ASN A 102 -33.45 -12.57 -15.97
C ASN A 102 -34.51 -13.63 -15.66
N LEU A 103 -34.59 -14.08 -14.41
CA LEU A 103 -35.66 -14.98 -13.95
C LEU A 103 -37.03 -14.30 -14.01
N GLU A 104 -37.12 -13.02 -13.64
CA GLU A 104 -38.35 -12.23 -13.75
C GLU A 104 -38.82 -12.06 -15.21
N LYS A 105 -37.89 -11.88 -16.15
CA LYS A 105 -38.20 -11.76 -17.59
C LYS A 105 -38.44 -13.10 -18.28
N MET A 106 -38.10 -14.21 -17.62
CA MET A 106 -38.16 -15.54 -18.21
C MET A 106 -39.56 -15.89 -18.78
N PRO A 107 -40.69 -15.65 -18.10
CA PRO A 107 -42.01 -15.99 -18.63
C PRO A 107 -42.34 -15.28 -19.94
N GLN A 108 -41.99 -14.00 -20.05
CA GLN A 108 -42.20 -13.20 -21.27
C GLN A 108 -41.33 -13.72 -22.41
N THR A 109 -40.07 -14.04 -22.14
CA THR A 109 -39.17 -14.61 -23.17
C THR A 109 -39.66 -15.97 -23.66
N ILE A 110 -40.22 -16.81 -22.77
CA ILE A 110 -40.82 -18.09 -23.14
C ILE A 110 -42.06 -17.89 -24.01
N GLN A 111 -42.93 -16.92 -23.68
CA GLN A 111 -44.11 -16.61 -24.48
C GLN A 111 -43.73 -16.12 -25.88
N ALA A 112 -42.81 -15.15 -25.97
CA ALA A 112 -42.30 -14.66 -27.25
C ALA A 112 -41.69 -15.79 -28.10
N TRP A 113 -40.90 -16.67 -27.49
CA TRP A 113 -40.33 -17.83 -28.18
C TRP A 113 -41.40 -18.78 -28.71
N LYS A 114 -42.45 -19.07 -27.92
CA LYS A 114 -43.58 -19.90 -28.37
C LYS A 114 -44.34 -19.26 -29.53
N GLU A 115 -44.62 -17.96 -29.45
CA GLU A 115 -45.31 -17.22 -30.51
C GLU A 115 -44.51 -17.21 -31.80
N ASP A 116 -43.20 -16.99 -31.72
CA ASP A 116 -42.33 -16.99 -32.90
C ASP A 116 -42.24 -18.37 -33.53
N LYS A 117 -42.19 -19.45 -32.73
CA LYS A 117 -42.29 -20.81 -33.25
C LYS A 117 -43.60 -21.10 -33.97
N LEU A 118 -44.72 -20.60 -33.44
CA LEU A 118 -46.02 -20.73 -34.11
C LEU A 118 -46.07 -19.94 -35.42
N LYS A 119 -45.52 -18.71 -35.45
CA LYS A 119 -45.40 -17.92 -36.69
C LYS A 119 -44.54 -18.61 -37.73
N GLU A 120 -43.42 -19.20 -37.33
CA GLU A 120 -42.56 -20.00 -38.23
C GLU A 120 -43.33 -21.19 -38.83
N LEU A 121 -44.05 -21.95 -38.00
CA LEU A 121 -44.89 -23.07 -38.47
C LEU A 121 -46.01 -22.60 -39.40
N ALA A 122 -46.65 -21.47 -39.11
CA ALA A 122 -47.69 -20.91 -39.97
C ALA A 122 -47.17 -20.48 -41.34
N LYS A 123 -45.95 -19.94 -41.43
CA LYS A 123 -45.28 -19.65 -42.70
C LYS A 123 -44.98 -20.91 -43.52
N GLN A 124 -44.71 -22.03 -42.86
CA GLN A 124 -44.40 -23.31 -43.53
C GLN A 124 -45.65 -24.03 -44.03
N LYS A 125 -46.82 -23.82 -43.42
CA LYS A 125 -48.10 -24.34 -43.93
C LYS A 125 -48.47 -23.58 -45.20
N THR A 126 -48.16 -24.15 -46.35
CA THR A 126 -48.59 -23.63 -47.66
C THR A 126 -50.12 -23.64 -47.73
N SER A 127 -50.74 -22.48 -47.86
CA SER A 127 -52.17 -22.34 -48.13
C SER A 127 -52.44 -22.64 -49.61
N MET A 128 -52.25 -23.89 -50.02
CA MET A 128 -52.85 -24.37 -51.26
C MET A 128 -54.32 -24.66 -50.97
N PRO A 129 -55.28 -23.96 -51.60
CA PRO A 129 -56.67 -24.32 -51.49
C PRO A 129 -56.84 -25.64 -52.25
N PHE A 130 -57.32 -26.68 -51.57
CA PHE A 130 -58.27 -27.56 -52.23
C PHE A 130 -59.62 -26.83 -52.23
#